data_AF-A0A0C3KS12-F1
#
_entry.id   AF-A0A0C3KS12-F1
#
_cell.length_a   1.000
_cell.length_b   1.000
_cell.length_c   1.000
_cell.angle_alpha   90.00
_cell.angle_beta   90.00
_cell.angle_gamma   90.00
#
_symmetry.space_group_name_H-M   'P 1'
#
loop_
_entity.id
_entity.type
_entity.pdbx_description
1 polymer ?
#
loop_
_entity_poly.entity_id
_entity_poly.type
_entity_poly.pdbx_seq_one_letter_code
_entity_poly.pdbx_strand_id
1 'polypeptide(L)'
;MGRGDFAVTAAASTKGTPRVRNKITHKTRLRIIHGDIQDSDRIFVEDDSADGKSLATGVDAEDANEFHLLAVLAASQQQSQPPPGASSSSASGSTFCTQQTASSSSSRKAALLAPPPPAAPHIPTPDAGGKVDNYSELYPDVSFHSSIMLVKASDTVEDHLGDALGGGFAYFLDERDSDWLEKSNKSATGGAGDASGTPRARSAKARGKEPETANSTAISEDDFELVMGLFERVTEEKFPYLHLTPTELPPLSDYETFFTSPLPCHYFSSYVVPPSVPTPAVLYRHARTIYPWWRERKLERGGRRIIPQLN
;
A
#
# COMPACT_ATOMS: atom_id res chain seq x y z
N MET A 1 -15.00 11.10 -52.73
CA MET A 1 -15.95 12.14 -53.18
C MET A 1 -16.96 12.33 -52.05
N GLY A 2 -17.21 13.47 -51.40
CA GLY A 2 -16.58 14.79 -51.26
C GLY A 2 -16.90 15.23 -49.81
N ARG A 3 -16.00 15.84 -49.05
CA ARG A 3 -15.70 17.28 -49.00
C ARG A 3 -16.93 18.19 -49.04
N GLY A 4 -17.08 18.95 -47.96
CA GLY A 4 -17.81 20.21 -47.83
C GLY A 4 -18.39 20.32 -46.42
N ASP A 5 -18.26 21.40 -45.66
CA ASP A 5 -17.48 22.62 -45.79
C ASP A 5 -17.47 23.32 -44.43
N PHE A 6 -16.43 24.13 -44.24
CA PHE A 6 -16.25 25.09 -43.17
C PHE A 6 -17.44 26.06 -43.06
N ALA A 7 -17.86 26.35 -41.83
CA ALA A 7 -18.54 27.60 -41.50
C ALA A 7 -17.71 28.36 -40.45
N VAL A 8 -17.02 29.39 -40.95
CA VAL A 8 -16.40 30.46 -40.19
C VAL A 8 -17.51 31.40 -39.73
N THR A 9 -17.59 31.65 -38.42
CA THR A 9 -18.29 32.83 -37.90
C THR A 9 -17.35 33.60 -37.00
N ALA A 10 -16.70 34.60 -37.59
CA ALA A 10 -16.07 35.68 -36.85
C ALA A 10 -17.17 36.68 -36.46
N ALA A 11 -17.34 36.93 -35.16
CA ALA A 11 -17.92 38.16 -34.67
C ALA A 11 -17.15 38.56 -33.42
N ALA A 12 -16.25 39.52 -33.60
CA ALA A 12 -15.58 40.22 -32.52
C ALA A 12 -16.64 40.98 -31.69
N SER A 13 -16.65 40.75 -30.38
CA SER A 13 -17.05 41.78 -29.42
C SER A 13 -16.11 41.67 -28.23
N THR A 14 -15.05 42.47 -28.32
CA THR A 14 -14.19 42.91 -27.23
C THR A 14 -15.01 43.28 -26.00
N LYS A 15 -15.08 42.37 -25.02
CA LYS A 15 -15.27 42.74 -23.62
C LYS A 15 -13.98 42.40 -22.92
N GLY A 16 -13.12 43.40 -22.81
CA GLY A 16 -11.86 43.29 -22.08
C GLY A 16 -12.13 42.80 -20.67
N THR A 17 -11.72 41.58 -20.39
CA THR A 17 -11.52 41.12 -19.01
C THR A 17 -10.52 42.09 -18.40
N PRO A 18 -10.84 42.80 -17.30
CA PRO A 18 -9.84 43.62 -16.65
C PRO A 18 -8.73 42.68 -16.20
N ARG A 19 -7.56 42.76 -16.84
CA ARG A 19 -6.34 42.18 -16.30
C ARG A 19 -6.15 42.85 -14.95
N VAL A 20 -6.56 42.18 -13.89
CA VAL A 20 -6.25 42.59 -12.53
C VAL A 20 -4.74 42.45 -12.43
N ARG A 21 -4.03 43.53 -12.75
CA ARG A 21 -2.59 43.64 -12.50
C ARG A 21 -2.46 43.58 -10.98
N ASN A 22 -2.13 42.40 -10.46
CA ASN A 22 -1.77 42.20 -9.07
C ASN A 22 -0.46 42.97 -8.82
N LYS A 23 -0.57 44.29 -8.60
CA LYS A 23 0.57 45.14 -8.33
C LYS A 23 1.11 44.75 -6.96
N ILE A 24 2.33 44.21 -6.96
CA ILE A 24 3.03 43.87 -5.74
C ILE A 24 3.34 45.19 -5.02
N THR A 25 2.67 45.42 -3.90
CA THR A 25 2.97 46.49 -2.95
C THR A 25 3.71 45.94 -1.73
N HIS A 26 4.26 46.82 -0.88
CA HIS A 26 4.85 46.47 0.42
C HIS A 26 3.86 45.80 1.41
N LYS A 27 2.58 45.64 1.04
CA LYS A 27 1.54 44.95 1.84
C LYS A 27 1.02 43.68 1.17
N THR A 28 1.65 43.22 0.08
CA THR A 28 1.17 42.04 -0.65
C THR A 28 1.34 40.79 0.19
N ARG A 29 0.25 40.04 0.37
CA ARG A 29 0.26 38.76 1.07
C ARG A 29 0.41 37.64 0.04
N LEU A 30 1.42 36.80 0.22
CA LEU A 30 1.60 35.59 -0.58
C LEU A 30 0.57 34.55 -0.14
N ARG A 31 -0.15 33.96 -1.10
CA ARG A 31 -0.96 32.76 -0.87
C ARG A 31 -0.10 31.56 -1.21
N ILE A 32 0.15 30.72 -0.23
CA ILE A 32 0.83 29.43 -0.43
C ILE A 32 -0.28 28.43 -0.73
N ILE A 33 -0.27 27.86 -1.93
CA ILE A 33 -1.16 26.77 -2.33
C ILE A 33 -0.35 25.49 -2.18
N HIS A 34 -0.85 24.53 -1.43
CA HIS A 34 -0.28 23.19 -1.30
C HIS A 34 -1.01 22.25 -2.28
N GLY A 35 -0.29 21.54 -3.15
CA GLY A 35 -0.84 20.63 -4.18
C GLY A 35 -0.37 20.94 -5.60
N ASP A 36 -0.74 20.11 -6.59
CA ASP A 36 -0.42 20.30 -8.01
C ASP A 36 -1.20 21.49 -8.60
N ILE A 37 -0.46 22.51 -9.04
CA ILE A 37 -1.05 23.77 -9.53
C ILE A 37 -1.13 23.72 -11.06
N GLN A 38 -2.28 23.28 -11.61
CA GLN A 38 -2.49 23.26 -13.06
C GLN A 38 -2.84 24.64 -13.64
N ASP A 39 -3.35 25.57 -12.84
CA ASP A 39 -3.77 26.92 -13.27
C ASP A 39 -3.14 28.03 -12.39
N SER A 40 -1.83 28.27 -12.53
CA SER A 40 -1.21 29.48 -11.96
C SER A 40 -1.07 30.59 -13.02
N ASP A 41 -1.81 31.68 -12.83
CA ASP A 41 -1.63 32.91 -13.62
C ASP A 41 -0.21 33.46 -13.39
N ARG A 42 0.60 33.53 -14.46
CA ARG A 42 1.97 34.07 -14.42
C ARG A 42 1.95 35.54 -14.01
N ILE A 43 2.47 35.86 -12.83
CA ILE A 43 2.65 37.24 -12.35
C ILE A 43 3.90 37.83 -13.05
N PHE A 44 3.71 38.86 -13.87
CA PHE A 44 4.82 39.63 -14.45
C PHE A 44 5.31 40.68 -13.44
N VAL A 45 6.58 40.58 -13.05
CA VAL A 45 7.27 41.59 -12.24
C VAL A 45 7.94 42.57 -13.21
N GLU A 46 7.41 43.78 -13.29
CA GLU A 46 8.04 44.89 -14.02
C GLU A 46 9.02 45.56 -13.05
N ASP A 47 10.31 45.30 -13.26
CA ASP A 47 11.42 45.85 -12.46
C ASP A 47 11.77 47.24 -12.99
N ASP A 48 11.19 48.27 -12.40
CA ASP A 48 11.54 49.67 -12.64
C ASP A 48 11.97 50.29 -11.31
N SER A 49 13.24 50.11 -10.91
CA SER A 49 13.97 51.04 -10.05
C SER A 49 15.47 50.73 -10.01
N ALA A 50 16.24 51.50 -10.77
CA ALA A 50 17.65 51.73 -10.50
C ALA A 50 17.81 52.53 -9.17
N ASP A 51 18.84 52.17 -8.41
CA ASP A 51 19.37 52.81 -7.18
C ASP A 51 18.63 52.58 -5.84
N GLY A 52 19.35 51.98 -4.88
CA GLY A 52 19.12 52.24 -3.45
C GLY A 52 19.35 51.10 -2.46
N LYS A 53 20.63 50.80 -2.15
CA LYS A 53 21.17 50.19 -0.91
C LYS A 53 20.13 49.70 0.14
N SER A 54 19.98 48.39 0.30
CA SER A 54 19.43 47.79 1.53
C SER A 54 20.58 47.37 2.46
N LEU A 55 20.91 48.27 3.41
CA LEU A 55 21.59 47.89 4.63
C LEU A 55 20.59 47.10 5.50
N ALA A 56 20.85 45.83 5.78
CA ALA A 56 20.20 45.10 6.86
C ALA A 56 21.25 44.29 7.60
N THR A 57 21.40 44.68 8.86
CA THR A 57 22.31 44.25 9.91
C THR A 57 22.28 42.74 10.16
N GLY A 58 23.46 42.12 10.22
CA GLY A 58 23.62 40.75 10.70
C GLY A 58 23.13 40.63 12.14
N VAL A 59 22.11 39.79 12.31
CA VAL A 59 21.70 39.26 13.60
C VAL A 59 22.16 37.82 13.60
N ASP A 60 22.96 37.47 14.60
CA ASP A 60 23.72 36.23 14.70
C ASP A 60 22.82 35.00 14.50
N ALA A 61 23.15 34.15 13.53
CA ALA A 61 22.36 32.95 13.23
C ALA A 61 22.32 31.97 14.41
N GLU A 62 23.30 32.08 15.31
CA GLU A 62 23.41 31.32 16.55
C GLU A 62 22.30 31.72 17.55
N ASP A 63 21.99 33.02 17.66
CA ASP A 63 20.94 33.55 18.55
C ASP A 63 19.52 33.12 18.08
N ALA A 64 19.32 33.02 16.76
CA ALA A 64 18.07 32.52 16.18
C ALA A 64 17.86 31.01 16.43
N ASN A 65 18.94 30.23 16.39
CA ASN A 65 18.90 28.80 16.71
C ASN A 65 18.65 28.55 18.20
N GLU A 66 19.28 29.30 19.09
CA GLU A 66 19.07 29.19 20.53
C GLU A 66 17.63 29.57 20.92
N PHE A 67 17.08 30.61 20.31
CA PHE A 67 15.67 30.97 20.51
C PHE A 67 14.71 29.86 20.04
N HIS A 68 14.98 29.23 18.90
CA HIS A 68 14.17 28.11 18.40
C HIS A 68 14.20 26.91 19.35
N LEU A 69 15.39 26.54 19.82
CA LEU A 69 15.56 25.39 20.72
C LEU A 69 14.86 25.62 22.07
N LEU A 70 14.95 26.83 22.62
CA LEU A 70 14.24 27.21 23.85
C LEU A 70 12.71 27.19 23.66
N ALA A 71 12.20 27.64 22.51
CA ALA A 71 10.77 27.61 22.22
C ALA A 71 10.23 26.17 22.07
N VAL A 72 11.00 25.28 21.44
CA VAL A 72 10.67 23.85 21.32
C VAL A 72 10.63 23.18 22.70
N LEU A 73 11.61 23.47 23.57
CA LEU A 73 11.64 22.94 24.94
C LEU A 73 10.45 23.43 25.79
N ALA A 74 10.08 24.71 25.66
CA ALA A 74 8.93 25.27 26.36
C ALA A 74 7.59 24.65 25.90
N ALA A 75 7.41 24.44 24.59
CA ALA A 75 6.21 23.78 24.05
C ALA A 75 6.12 22.30 24.49
N SER A 76 7.25 21.59 24.56
CA SER A 76 7.31 20.22 25.04
C SER A 76 6.97 20.10 26.54
N GLN A 77 7.40 21.05 27.38
CA GLN A 77 7.04 21.10 28.81
C GLN A 77 5.54 21.37 29.03
N GLN A 78 4.88 22.14 28.16
CA GLN A 78 3.44 22.39 28.28
C GLN A 78 2.60 21.16 27.90
N GLN A 79 3.07 20.31 26.99
CA GLN A 79 2.40 19.06 26.64
C GLN A 79 2.54 17.97 27.70
N SER A 80 3.56 18.06 28.58
CA SER A 80 3.82 17.06 29.63
C SER A 80 3.15 17.40 30.98
N GLN A 81 2.45 18.54 31.09
CA GLN A 81 1.57 18.86 32.22
C GLN A 81 0.19 18.24 31.98
N PRO A 82 -0.26 17.23 32.76
CA PRO A 82 -1.64 16.78 32.69
C PRO A 82 -2.58 17.93 33.13
N PRO A 83 -3.76 18.08 32.51
CA PRO A 83 -4.66 19.19 32.81
C PRO A 83 -5.06 19.19 34.30
N PRO A 84 -5.06 20.35 34.98
CA PRO A 84 -5.56 20.45 36.34
C PRO A 84 -7.09 20.27 36.29
N GLY A 85 -7.56 19.06 36.56
CA GLY A 85 -8.99 18.76 36.54
C GLY A 85 -9.39 17.28 36.57
N ALA A 86 -8.44 16.34 36.46
CA ALA A 86 -8.74 14.90 36.57
C ALA A 86 -8.24 14.31 37.89
N SER A 87 -8.78 14.78 39.02
CA SER A 87 -8.75 14.05 40.29
C SER A 87 -9.97 14.38 41.15
N SER A 88 -10.92 13.44 41.18
CA SER A 88 -11.87 13.11 42.26
C SER A 88 -12.42 14.23 43.14
N SER A 89 -13.74 14.50 43.05
CA SER A 89 -14.66 14.33 44.18
C SER A 89 -16.12 14.72 43.85
N SER A 90 -16.99 13.93 44.43
CA SER A 90 -18.45 14.00 44.53
C SER A 90 -18.91 15.27 45.25
N ALA A 91 -19.94 15.95 44.73
CA ALA A 91 -21.09 16.48 45.50
C ALA A 91 -21.96 17.45 44.67
N SER A 92 -23.26 17.15 44.66
CA SER A 92 -24.45 18.01 44.63
C SER A 92 -24.34 19.51 44.34
N GLY A 93 -25.25 20.00 43.49
CA GLY A 93 -26.01 21.22 43.81
C GLY A 93 -26.24 22.22 42.67
N SER A 94 -27.49 22.25 42.20
CA SER A 94 -28.29 23.46 41.91
C SER A 94 -27.88 24.39 40.77
N THR A 95 -28.60 24.21 39.66
CA THR A 95 -29.16 25.24 38.78
C THR A 95 -29.54 26.55 39.50
N PHE A 96 -29.08 27.71 39.04
CA PHE A 96 -29.87 28.86 38.54
C PHE A 96 -29.00 30.13 38.28
N CYS A 97 -29.19 30.73 37.08
CA CYS A 97 -29.18 32.17 36.72
C CYS A 97 -27.93 33.02 37.07
N THR A 98 -27.36 33.82 36.16
CA THR A 98 -27.97 35.07 35.69
C THR A 98 -27.08 35.72 34.62
N GLN A 99 -27.72 36.22 33.55
CA GLN A 99 -27.13 37.15 32.59
C GLN A 99 -26.76 38.46 33.31
N GLN A 100 -25.52 38.92 33.18
CA GLN A 100 -25.19 40.33 33.35
C GLN A 100 -24.43 40.88 32.15
N THR A 101 -25.05 41.94 31.64
CA THR A 101 -24.66 42.84 30.57
C THR A 101 -23.64 43.88 31.03
N ALA A 102 -22.78 44.25 30.09
CA ALA A 102 -22.20 45.57 29.87
C ALA A 102 -21.31 46.22 30.95
N SER A 103 -20.08 46.54 30.50
CA SER A 103 -19.44 47.86 30.54
C SER A 103 -18.04 47.92 31.18
N SER A 104 -17.03 48.14 30.34
CA SER A 104 -15.88 49.01 30.62
C SER A 104 -15.00 49.12 29.37
N SER A 105 -15.50 49.92 28.42
CA SER A 105 -14.74 50.45 27.31
C SER A 105 -13.73 51.49 27.82
N SER A 106 -12.50 51.08 28.18
CA SER A 106 -11.40 52.05 28.43
C SER A 106 -9.96 51.50 28.34
N SER A 107 -9.72 50.33 27.75
CA SER A 107 -8.34 49.77 27.65
C SER A 107 -7.81 49.53 26.23
N ARG A 108 -8.51 49.95 25.16
CA ARG A 108 -8.08 49.75 23.76
C ARG A 108 -6.99 50.71 23.25
N LYS A 109 -6.23 51.36 24.15
CA LYS A 109 -5.13 52.26 23.76
C LYS A 109 -3.74 51.84 24.25
N ALA A 110 -3.63 50.67 24.88
CA ALA A 110 -2.35 50.08 25.32
C ALA A 110 -1.92 48.83 24.52
N ALA A 111 -2.65 48.45 23.47
CA ALA A 111 -2.35 47.26 22.66
C ALA A 111 -1.61 47.57 21.33
N LEU A 112 -1.19 48.83 21.10
CA LEU A 112 -0.53 49.26 19.85
C LEU A 112 1.01 49.24 19.92
N LEU A 113 1.59 48.71 20.99
CA LEU A 113 3.05 48.63 21.18
C LEU A 113 3.52 47.28 21.74
N ALA A 114 2.75 46.21 21.52
CA ALA A 114 3.20 44.85 21.81
C ALA A 114 3.79 44.24 20.52
N PRO A 115 5.02 43.71 20.53
CA PRO A 115 5.56 42.96 19.40
C PRO A 115 4.62 41.78 19.08
N PRO A 116 4.43 41.44 17.79
CA PRO A 116 3.59 40.31 17.41
C PRO A 116 4.11 39.04 18.13
N PRO A 117 3.21 38.19 18.67
CA PRO A 117 3.64 36.93 19.27
C PRO A 117 4.47 36.14 18.23
N PRO A 118 5.61 35.55 18.62
CA PRO A 118 6.45 34.81 17.70
C PRO A 118 5.62 33.73 17.01
N ALA A 119 5.70 33.67 15.68
CA ALA A 119 4.96 32.70 14.89
C ALA A 119 5.30 31.29 15.39
N ALA A 120 4.27 30.54 15.80
CA ALA A 120 4.44 29.16 16.22
C ALA A 120 5.16 28.34 15.11
N PRO A 121 6.02 27.38 15.47
CA PRO A 121 6.71 26.54 14.50
C PRO A 121 5.69 25.82 13.61
N HIS A 122 5.94 25.81 12.30
CA HIS A 122 5.05 25.18 11.32
C HIS A 122 5.22 23.65 11.36
N ILE A 123 4.15 22.96 11.75
CA ILE A 123 4.09 21.49 11.76
C ILE A 123 3.41 21.04 10.45
N PRO A 124 4.12 20.33 9.54
CA PRO A 124 3.48 19.81 8.34
C PRO A 124 2.40 18.80 8.72
N THR A 125 1.20 18.97 8.18
CA THR A 125 0.10 18.02 8.33
C THR A 125 0.03 17.18 7.05
N PRO A 126 0.02 15.84 7.13
CA PRO A 126 -0.18 15.01 5.95
C PRO A 126 -1.53 15.33 5.32
N ASP A 127 -1.60 15.30 3.99
CA ASP A 127 -2.87 15.45 3.29
C ASP A 127 -3.78 14.25 3.59
N ALA A 128 -5.08 14.50 3.74
CA ALA A 128 -6.08 13.46 3.94
C ALA A 128 -6.34 12.79 2.58
N GLY A 129 -5.41 11.92 2.19
CA GLY A 129 -5.39 11.24 0.89
C GLY A 129 -6.67 10.46 0.55
N GLY A 130 -6.86 10.29 -0.76
CA GLY A 130 -8.09 9.88 -1.44
C GLY A 130 -8.66 8.50 -1.11
N LYS A 131 -9.86 8.24 -1.65
CA LYS A 131 -10.57 6.97 -1.50
C LYS A 131 -10.12 5.98 -2.57
N VAL A 132 -10.04 4.71 -2.18
CA VAL A 132 -9.74 3.59 -3.08
C VAL A 132 -11.06 3.08 -3.69
N ASP A 133 -11.09 2.90 -5.02
CA ASP A 133 -12.31 2.56 -5.75
C ASP A 133 -12.80 1.12 -5.50
N ASN A 134 -11.89 0.16 -5.33
CA ASN A 134 -12.19 -1.27 -5.14
C ASN A 134 -12.25 -1.70 -3.66
N TYR A 135 -12.42 -0.75 -2.73
CA TYR A 135 -12.44 -1.04 -1.30
C TYR A 135 -13.52 -2.08 -0.92
N SER A 136 -14.74 -1.92 -1.42
CA SER A 136 -15.88 -2.81 -1.10
C SER A 136 -15.76 -4.22 -1.69
N GLU A 137 -14.93 -4.40 -2.72
CA GLU A 137 -14.64 -5.72 -3.30
C GLU A 137 -13.65 -6.49 -2.41
N LEU A 138 -12.60 -5.81 -1.96
CA LEU A 138 -11.55 -6.40 -1.12
C LEU A 138 -11.99 -6.59 0.34
N TYR A 139 -12.85 -5.69 0.83
CA TYR A 139 -13.43 -5.73 2.16
C TYR A 139 -14.95 -5.85 2.02
N PRO A 140 -15.47 -7.06 1.72
CA PRO A 140 -16.91 -7.27 1.68
C PRO A 140 -17.50 -6.93 3.06
N ASP A 141 -18.78 -6.53 3.09
CA ASP A 141 -19.50 -6.16 4.32
C ASP A 141 -19.79 -7.39 5.19
N VAL A 142 -18.73 -8.02 5.70
CA VAL A 142 -18.80 -9.06 6.72
C VAL A 142 -18.84 -8.35 8.06
N SER A 143 -20.00 -8.37 8.71
CA SER A 143 -20.20 -7.64 9.96
C SER A 143 -19.33 -8.22 11.08
N PHE A 144 -18.37 -7.43 11.57
CA PHE A 144 -17.72 -7.70 12.84
C PHE A 144 -18.72 -7.51 13.98
N HIS A 145 -19.01 -8.58 14.72
CA HIS A 145 -19.92 -8.53 15.86
C HIS A 145 -19.15 -8.16 17.13
N SER A 146 -19.39 -6.94 17.63
CA SER A 146 -18.79 -6.50 18.88
C SER A 146 -19.31 -7.35 20.05
N SER A 147 -18.39 -7.96 20.79
CA SER A 147 -18.73 -8.63 22.05
C SER A 147 -19.00 -7.61 23.17
N ILE A 148 -19.80 -8.01 24.17
CA ILE A 148 -20.05 -7.20 25.37
C ILE A 148 -18.77 -7.06 26.23
N MET A 149 -17.91 -8.07 26.18
CA MET A 149 -16.63 -8.10 26.88
C MET A 149 -15.50 -7.65 25.95
N LEU A 150 -14.39 -7.20 26.56
CA LEU A 150 -13.15 -6.90 25.83
C LEU A 150 -12.66 -8.12 25.04
N VAL A 151 -12.18 -7.88 23.82
CA VAL A 151 -11.56 -8.89 22.96
C VAL A 151 -10.31 -9.43 23.65
N LYS A 152 -10.17 -10.75 23.69
CA LYS A 152 -8.98 -11.46 24.15
C LYS A 152 -8.50 -12.33 22.99
N ALA A 153 -7.37 -11.97 22.41
CA ALA A 153 -6.76 -12.69 21.31
C ALA A 153 -5.28 -12.92 21.61
N SER A 154 -4.79 -14.11 21.31
CA SER A 154 -3.37 -14.49 21.39
C SER A 154 -2.86 -15.11 20.10
N ASP A 155 -3.75 -15.29 19.13
CA ASP A 155 -3.47 -15.92 17.85
C ASP A 155 -2.57 -15.00 17.03
N THR A 156 -1.67 -15.62 16.27
CA THR A 156 -0.78 -14.91 15.35
C THR A 156 -1.51 -14.55 14.06
N VAL A 157 -0.93 -13.67 13.25
CA VAL A 157 -1.52 -13.30 11.95
C VAL A 157 -1.65 -14.54 11.07
N GLU A 158 -0.66 -15.41 11.13
CA GLU A 158 -0.60 -16.67 10.39
C GLU A 158 -1.68 -17.67 10.83
N ASP A 159 -2.18 -17.60 12.06
CA ASP A 159 -3.25 -18.48 12.55
C ASP A 159 -4.62 -18.13 11.96
N HIS A 160 -4.77 -16.91 11.45
CA HIS A 160 -6.00 -16.43 10.81
C HIS A 160 -6.06 -16.68 9.30
N LEU A 161 -5.04 -17.31 8.73
CA LEU A 161 -4.98 -17.73 7.34
C LEU A 161 -5.38 -19.21 7.24
N GLY A 162 -6.34 -19.54 6.37
CA GLY A 162 -6.99 -20.86 6.34
C GLY A 162 -6.05 -22.06 6.18
N ASP A 163 -5.05 -21.94 5.30
CA ASP A 163 -4.08 -22.99 4.98
C ASP A 163 -2.62 -22.53 5.19
N ALA A 164 -2.39 -21.57 6.09
CA ALA A 164 -1.06 -21.00 6.25
C ALA A 164 -0.03 -21.99 6.78
N LEU A 165 1.07 -22.08 6.04
CA LEU A 165 2.28 -22.69 6.51
C LEU A 165 2.94 -21.80 7.57
N GLY A 166 3.29 -22.40 8.71
CA GLY A 166 4.02 -21.74 9.79
C GLY A 166 5.43 -21.32 9.35
N GLY A 167 6.03 -20.37 10.07
CA GLY A 167 7.39 -19.87 9.78
C GLY A 167 7.46 -18.85 8.64
N GLY A 168 6.33 -18.21 8.32
CA GLY A 168 6.25 -17.20 7.26
C GLY A 168 6.38 -17.78 5.86
N PHE A 169 6.04 -19.06 5.65
CA PHE A 169 6.08 -19.74 4.34
C PHE A 169 4.72 -19.79 3.63
N ALA A 170 3.69 -19.15 4.19
CA ALA A 170 2.45 -18.90 3.47
C ALA A 170 2.75 -18.21 2.14
N TYR A 171 2.17 -18.73 1.06
CA TYR A 171 2.35 -18.20 -0.28
C TYR A 171 1.08 -17.46 -0.69
N PHE A 172 1.25 -16.35 -1.41
CA PHE A 172 0.14 -15.58 -1.98
C PHE A 172 0.39 -15.43 -3.46
N LEU A 173 -0.63 -15.76 -4.23
CA LEU A 173 -0.58 -15.75 -5.69
C LEU A 173 -0.46 -14.32 -6.23
N ASP A 174 0.57 -14.05 -7.05
CA ASP A 174 0.68 -12.77 -7.77
C ASP A 174 -0.01 -12.83 -9.15
N GLU A 175 -0.07 -11.71 -9.87
CA GLU A 175 -0.74 -11.66 -11.17
C GLU A 175 -0.08 -12.59 -12.20
N ARG A 176 1.24 -12.80 -12.11
CA ARG A 176 1.99 -13.67 -13.02
C ARG A 176 1.67 -15.14 -12.74
N ASP A 177 1.56 -15.51 -11.46
CA ASP A 177 1.17 -16.83 -11.02
C ASP A 177 -0.30 -17.11 -11.41
N SER A 178 -1.19 -16.11 -11.33
CA SER A 178 -2.61 -16.22 -11.70
C SER A 178 -2.78 -16.50 -13.18
N ASP A 179 -2.09 -15.72 -14.00
CA ASP A 179 -2.01 -15.92 -15.44
C ASP A 179 -1.46 -17.30 -15.81
N TRP A 180 -0.45 -17.78 -15.09
CA TRP A 180 0.13 -19.10 -15.33
C TRP A 180 -0.85 -20.21 -14.95
N LEU A 181 -1.49 -20.10 -13.78
CA LEU A 181 -2.43 -21.08 -13.25
C LEU A 181 -3.64 -21.22 -14.17
N GLU A 182 -4.18 -20.11 -14.67
CA GLU A 182 -5.29 -20.09 -15.60
C GLU A 182 -4.93 -20.79 -16.93
N LYS A 183 -3.75 -20.50 -17.50
CA LYS A 183 -3.25 -21.14 -18.73
C LYS A 183 -2.97 -22.63 -18.53
N SER A 184 -2.43 -23.01 -17.37
CA SER A 184 -2.15 -24.39 -16.98
C SER A 184 -3.45 -25.19 -16.86
N ASN A 185 -4.45 -24.65 -16.15
CA ASN A 185 -5.76 -25.26 -16.00
C ASN A 185 -6.54 -25.34 -17.32
N LYS A 186 -6.48 -24.32 -18.18
CA LYS A 186 -7.06 -24.38 -19.54
C LYS A 186 -6.43 -25.51 -20.36
N SER A 187 -5.11 -25.68 -20.28
CA SER A 187 -4.39 -26.75 -20.97
C SER A 187 -4.72 -28.13 -20.38
N ALA A 188 -5.01 -28.19 -19.08
CA ALA A 188 -5.43 -29.40 -18.37
C ALA A 188 -6.80 -29.92 -18.81
N THR A 189 -7.75 -29.01 -18.98
CA THR A 189 -9.14 -29.31 -19.36
C THR A 189 -9.30 -29.46 -20.88
N GLY A 190 -8.42 -28.84 -21.67
CA GLY A 190 -8.58 -28.59 -23.11
C GLY A 190 -7.89 -29.56 -24.09
N GLY A 191 -7.56 -30.79 -23.68
CA GLY A 191 -7.23 -31.87 -24.64
C GLY A 191 -8.39 -32.26 -25.57
N ALA A 192 -9.59 -31.70 -25.36
CA ALA A 192 -10.76 -31.87 -26.22
C ALA A 192 -11.55 -30.56 -26.35
N GLY A 193 -11.37 -29.86 -27.47
CA GLY A 193 -12.35 -28.87 -27.97
C GLY A 193 -11.88 -27.41 -27.97
N ASP A 194 -11.16 -27.00 -29.00
CA ASP A 194 -11.71 -26.16 -30.09
C ASP A 194 -10.58 -25.81 -31.07
N ALA A 195 -10.50 -26.59 -32.14
CA ALA A 195 -9.79 -26.21 -33.35
C ALA A 195 -10.78 -26.42 -34.51
N SER A 196 -11.64 -25.42 -34.71
CA SER A 196 -12.25 -25.18 -36.01
C SER A 196 -11.14 -25.02 -37.06
N GLY A 197 -10.80 -26.11 -37.74
CA GLY A 197 -9.67 -26.14 -38.66
C GLY A 197 -9.37 -27.49 -39.31
N THR A 198 -10.36 -28.09 -39.99
CA THR A 198 -10.22 -29.13 -41.05
C THR A 198 -9.70 -30.54 -40.66
N PRO A 199 -10.41 -31.63 -40.99
CA PRO A 199 -9.88 -32.98 -40.78
C PRO A 199 -9.04 -33.42 -41.99
N ARG A 200 -7.80 -33.87 -41.76
CA ARG A 200 -7.07 -34.65 -42.76
C ARG A 200 -6.43 -35.91 -42.17
N ALA A 201 -6.92 -37.01 -42.73
CA ALA A 201 -6.72 -38.42 -42.47
C ALA A 201 -5.28 -38.96 -42.60
N ARG A 202 -5.02 -40.02 -41.80
CA ARG A 202 -4.19 -41.25 -42.03
C ARG A 202 -2.65 -41.15 -42.00
N SER A 203 -2.03 -41.85 -41.03
CA SER A 203 -1.33 -43.14 -41.23
C SER A 203 -0.12 -43.37 -40.29
N ALA A 204 -0.15 -44.51 -39.60
CA ALA A 204 0.95 -45.42 -39.26
C ALA A 204 2.22 -44.95 -38.51
N LYS A 205 2.33 -45.49 -37.29
CA LYS A 205 3.47 -46.29 -36.79
C LYS A 205 4.82 -45.59 -36.64
N ALA A 206 5.02 -44.98 -35.47
CA ALA A 206 6.35 -44.81 -34.87
C ALA A 206 6.29 -45.21 -33.39
N ARG A 207 7.13 -46.18 -33.03
CA ARG A 207 7.41 -46.69 -31.68
C ARG A 207 8.47 -45.79 -31.07
N GLY A 208 8.21 -45.15 -29.94
CA GLY A 208 9.27 -44.47 -29.18
C GLY A 208 8.78 -43.30 -28.33
N LYS A 209 8.87 -43.52 -27.01
CA LYS A 209 8.65 -42.57 -25.91
C LYS A 209 7.17 -42.26 -25.65
N GLU A 210 6.61 -43.02 -24.71
CA GLU A 210 5.36 -42.69 -24.02
C GLU A 210 5.33 -41.18 -23.77
N PRO A 211 4.39 -40.43 -24.38
CA PRO A 211 4.17 -39.07 -23.96
C PRO A 211 3.48 -39.18 -22.60
N GLU A 212 4.18 -38.79 -21.54
CA GLU A 212 3.63 -38.69 -20.18
C GLU A 212 2.56 -37.58 -20.18
N THR A 213 1.41 -37.89 -20.76
CA THR A 213 0.36 -36.94 -21.09
C THR A 213 -0.61 -36.96 -19.93
N ALA A 214 -0.39 -36.00 -19.03
CA ALA A 214 -1.46 -35.20 -18.43
C ALA A 214 -2.70 -35.96 -17.95
N ASN A 215 -2.60 -36.61 -16.77
CA ASN A 215 -3.73 -36.65 -15.85
C ASN A 215 -3.85 -35.28 -15.15
N SER A 216 -4.00 -34.23 -15.95
CA SER A 216 -3.98 -32.86 -15.47
C SER A 216 -5.31 -32.54 -14.83
N THR A 217 -5.36 -32.63 -13.51
CA THR A 217 -6.49 -32.13 -12.74
C THR A 217 -6.30 -30.65 -12.55
N ALA A 218 -7.37 -29.89 -12.72
CA ALA A 218 -7.39 -28.46 -12.41
C ALA A 218 -6.88 -28.23 -10.99
N ILE A 219 -5.98 -27.27 -10.84
CA ILE A 219 -5.35 -26.90 -9.58
C ILE A 219 -6.11 -25.67 -9.05
N SER A 220 -6.60 -25.71 -7.81
CA SER A 220 -7.19 -24.52 -7.17
C SER A 220 -6.10 -23.52 -6.79
N GLU A 221 -6.48 -22.28 -6.47
CA GLU A 221 -5.57 -21.26 -5.96
C GLU A 221 -4.93 -21.72 -4.63
N ASP A 222 -5.75 -22.18 -3.68
CA ASP A 222 -5.28 -22.69 -2.38
C ASP A 222 -4.28 -23.86 -2.54
N ASP A 223 -4.54 -24.81 -3.44
CA ASP A 223 -3.65 -25.95 -3.70
C ASP A 223 -2.32 -25.48 -4.32
N PHE A 224 -2.38 -24.49 -5.21
CA PHE A 224 -1.19 -23.90 -5.81
C PHE A 224 -0.35 -23.18 -4.75
N GLU A 225 -0.97 -22.33 -3.94
CA GLU A 225 -0.30 -21.60 -2.86
C GLU A 225 0.35 -22.55 -1.85
N LEU A 226 -0.36 -23.60 -1.44
CA LEU A 226 0.16 -24.62 -0.55
C LEU A 226 1.41 -25.29 -1.14
N VAL A 227 1.36 -25.72 -2.41
CA VAL A 227 2.48 -26.39 -3.07
C VAL A 227 3.68 -25.45 -3.24
N MET A 228 3.45 -24.20 -3.64
CA MET A 228 4.51 -23.18 -3.75
C MET A 228 5.18 -22.92 -2.40
N GLY A 229 4.37 -22.75 -1.35
CA GLY A 229 4.85 -22.55 0.02
C GLY A 229 5.64 -23.75 0.56
N LEU A 230 5.20 -24.98 0.24
CA LEU A 230 5.93 -26.21 0.60
C LEU A 230 7.29 -26.28 -0.09
N PHE A 231 7.38 -25.93 -1.38
CA PHE A 231 8.67 -25.86 -2.06
C PHE A 231 9.59 -24.82 -1.41
N GLU A 232 9.09 -23.63 -1.09
CA GLU A 232 9.88 -22.60 -0.38
C GLU A 232 10.39 -23.13 0.97
N ARG A 233 9.51 -23.71 1.78
CA ARG A 233 9.84 -24.24 3.12
C ARG A 233 10.88 -25.34 3.06
N VAL A 234 10.64 -26.37 2.25
CA VAL A 234 11.55 -27.52 2.14
C VAL A 234 12.90 -27.10 1.57
N THR A 235 12.91 -26.13 0.64
CA THR A 235 14.15 -25.59 0.08
C THR A 235 14.94 -24.83 1.13
N GLU A 236 14.29 -24.03 1.97
CA GLU A 236 14.97 -23.33 3.06
C GLU A 236 15.56 -24.31 4.08
N GLU A 237 14.84 -25.39 4.40
CA GLU A 237 15.30 -26.40 5.36
C GLU A 237 16.49 -27.22 4.85
N LYS A 238 16.43 -27.69 3.60
CA LYS A 238 17.48 -28.54 3.02
C LYS A 238 18.64 -27.76 2.38
N PHE A 239 18.37 -26.57 1.87
CA PHE A 239 19.29 -25.77 1.06
C PHE A 239 19.33 -24.30 1.51
N PRO A 240 19.62 -24.01 2.79
CA PRO A 240 19.59 -22.64 3.34
C PRO A 240 20.55 -21.66 2.64
N TYR A 241 21.58 -22.19 1.99
CA TYR A 241 22.60 -21.41 1.27
C TYR A 241 22.41 -21.40 -0.24
N LEU A 242 21.24 -21.79 -0.76
CA LEU A 242 20.97 -21.84 -2.20
C LEU A 242 21.25 -20.51 -2.92
N HIS A 243 21.10 -19.38 -2.22
CA HIS A 243 21.40 -18.04 -2.75
C HIS A 243 22.88 -17.82 -3.12
N LEU A 244 23.79 -18.69 -2.65
CA LEU A 244 25.21 -18.66 -3.04
C LEU A 244 25.46 -19.40 -4.36
N THR A 245 24.65 -20.42 -4.66
CA THR A 245 24.77 -21.28 -5.85
C THR A 245 23.41 -21.49 -6.52
N PRO A 246 22.77 -20.42 -7.03
CA PRO A 246 21.40 -20.49 -7.54
C PRO A 246 21.24 -21.44 -8.74
N THR A 247 22.31 -21.66 -9.51
CA THR A 247 22.31 -22.57 -10.67
C THR A 247 22.16 -24.04 -10.29
N GLU A 248 22.46 -24.41 -9.04
CA GLU A 248 22.40 -25.77 -8.52
C GLU A 248 21.07 -26.04 -7.79
N LEU A 249 19.95 -25.59 -8.39
CA LEU A 249 18.64 -25.82 -7.80
C LEU A 249 18.32 -27.34 -7.76
N PRO A 250 17.89 -27.89 -6.61
CA PRO A 250 17.61 -29.32 -6.45
C PRO A 250 16.52 -29.80 -7.41
N PRO A 251 16.66 -30.99 -8.03
CA PRO A 251 15.62 -31.60 -8.86
C PRO A 251 14.37 -31.97 -8.04
N LEU A 252 13.23 -32.18 -8.71
CA LEU A 252 11.97 -32.56 -8.07
C LEU A 252 12.08 -33.83 -7.20
N SER A 253 12.96 -34.77 -7.56
CA SER A 253 13.22 -35.99 -6.77
C SER A 253 13.60 -35.72 -5.32
N ASP A 254 14.27 -34.59 -5.06
CA ASP A 254 14.74 -34.25 -3.71
C ASP A 254 13.59 -33.77 -2.80
N TYR A 255 12.44 -33.46 -3.40
CA TYR A 255 11.21 -33.03 -2.75
C TYR A 255 10.14 -34.13 -2.68
N GLU A 256 10.28 -35.23 -3.44
CA GLU A 256 9.25 -36.26 -3.62
C GLU A 256 8.72 -36.84 -2.29
N THR A 257 9.60 -37.11 -1.33
CA THR A 257 9.22 -37.66 -0.03
C THR A 257 8.25 -36.75 0.75
N PHE A 258 8.33 -35.42 0.57
CA PHE A 258 7.47 -34.46 1.29
C PHE A 258 6.06 -34.38 0.73
N PHE A 259 5.91 -34.66 -0.55
CA PHE A 259 4.61 -34.63 -1.21
C PHE A 259 3.92 -35.99 -1.23
N THR A 260 4.67 -37.07 -1.11
CA THR A 260 4.15 -38.45 -1.11
C THR A 260 3.79 -38.96 0.29
N SER A 261 4.27 -38.31 1.34
CA SER A 261 3.90 -38.60 2.73
C SER A 261 2.84 -37.61 3.26
N PRO A 262 2.04 -37.99 4.28
CA PRO A 262 1.14 -37.05 4.92
C PRO A 262 1.90 -35.88 5.55
N LEU A 263 1.45 -34.65 5.27
CA LEU A 263 2.06 -33.44 5.82
C LEU A 263 1.92 -33.43 7.35
N PRO A 264 3.00 -33.17 8.10
CA PRO A 264 2.93 -33.15 9.55
C PRO A 264 2.29 -31.85 10.05
N CYS A 265 1.59 -31.91 11.19
CA CYS A 265 0.82 -30.77 11.70
C CYS A 265 1.66 -29.52 12.03
N HIS A 266 2.93 -29.70 12.41
CA HIS A 266 3.87 -28.60 12.69
C HIS A 266 4.29 -27.82 11.42
N TYR A 267 3.79 -28.21 10.24
CA TYR A 267 3.95 -27.41 9.04
C TYR A 267 2.97 -26.24 8.99
N PHE A 268 1.85 -26.33 9.69
CA PHE A 268 0.80 -25.32 9.71
C PHE A 268 0.94 -24.42 10.95
N SER A 269 0.56 -23.15 10.81
CA SER A 269 0.58 -22.16 11.90
C SER A 269 -0.27 -22.62 13.10
N SER A 270 -1.48 -23.11 12.81
CA SER A 270 -2.44 -23.61 13.80
C SER A 270 -2.06 -24.94 14.47
N TYR A 271 -0.93 -25.56 14.09
CA TYR A 271 -0.52 -26.90 14.54
C TYR A 271 -1.56 -28.00 14.28
N VAL A 272 -2.46 -27.79 13.32
CA VAL A 272 -3.48 -28.72 12.86
C VAL A 272 -3.40 -28.78 11.34
N VAL A 273 -3.52 -29.98 10.76
CA VAL A 273 -3.60 -30.14 9.31
C VAL A 273 -5.02 -29.77 8.87
N PRO A 274 -5.21 -28.73 8.05
CA PRO A 274 -6.54 -28.34 7.59
C PRO A 274 -7.21 -29.46 6.76
N PRO A 275 -8.55 -29.60 6.84
CA PRO A 275 -9.28 -30.61 6.07
C PRO A 275 -9.31 -30.32 4.56
N SER A 276 -9.02 -29.08 4.16
CA SER A 276 -8.83 -28.62 2.77
C SER A 276 -7.61 -29.25 2.10
N VAL A 277 -6.61 -29.69 2.87
CA VAL A 277 -5.34 -30.20 2.34
C VAL A 277 -5.57 -31.44 1.46
N PRO A 278 -5.10 -31.44 0.20
CA PRO A 278 -5.24 -32.58 -0.69
C PRO A 278 -4.55 -33.85 -0.18
N THR A 279 -5.05 -35.01 -0.61
CA THR A 279 -4.36 -36.29 -0.35
C THR A 279 -2.94 -36.28 -0.94
N PRO A 280 -1.95 -36.99 -0.35
CA PRO A 280 -0.57 -36.99 -0.85
C PRO A 280 -0.43 -37.34 -2.34
N ALA A 281 -1.26 -38.25 -2.86
CA ALA A 281 -1.24 -38.59 -4.29
C ALA A 281 -1.64 -37.40 -5.19
N VAL A 282 -2.64 -36.62 -4.76
CA VAL A 282 -3.09 -35.42 -5.48
C VAL A 282 -2.08 -34.30 -5.32
N LEU A 283 -1.59 -34.09 -4.10
CA LEU A 283 -0.58 -33.08 -3.78
C LEU A 283 0.72 -33.29 -4.58
N TYR A 284 1.23 -34.52 -4.64
CA TYR A 284 2.41 -34.84 -5.45
C TYR A 284 2.18 -34.59 -6.94
N ARG A 285 0.99 -34.90 -7.46
CA ARG A 285 0.67 -34.61 -8.85
C ARG A 285 0.64 -33.10 -9.13
N HIS A 286 0.12 -32.28 -8.22
CA HIS A 286 0.20 -30.82 -8.33
C HIS A 286 1.65 -30.35 -8.27
N ALA A 287 2.46 -30.88 -7.35
CA ALA A 287 3.89 -30.58 -7.25
C ALA A 287 4.64 -30.86 -8.55
N ARG A 288 4.34 -31.96 -9.25
CA ARG A 288 4.94 -32.28 -10.56
C ARG A 288 4.62 -31.22 -11.63
N THR A 289 3.40 -30.72 -11.65
CA THR A 289 2.97 -29.69 -12.61
C THR A 289 3.54 -28.31 -12.26
N ILE A 290 3.61 -27.97 -10.97
CA ILE A 290 4.01 -26.64 -10.47
C ILE A 290 5.53 -26.48 -10.42
N TYR A 291 6.29 -27.56 -10.15
CA TYR A 291 7.73 -27.48 -9.92
C TYR A 291 8.52 -26.74 -11.02
N PRO A 292 8.30 -26.96 -12.33
CA PRO A 292 9.02 -26.22 -13.36
C PRO A 292 8.82 -24.71 -13.27
N TRP A 293 7.59 -24.29 -12.93
CA TRP A 293 7.23 -22.88 -12.74
C TRP A 293 7.87 -22.28 -11.50
N TRP A 294 7.73 -22.97 -10.36
CA TRP A 294 8.38 -22.57 -9.11
C TRP A 294 9.91 -22.42 -9.28
N ARG A 295 10.54 -23.39 -9.96
CA ARG A 295 11.97 -23.40 -10.25
C ARG A 295 12.42 -22.18 -11.04
N GLU A 296 11.69 -21.80 -12.07
CA GLU A 296 11.97 -20.59 -12.85
C GLU A 296 11.94 -19.34 -11.96
N ARG A 297 10.87 -19.18 -11.17
CA ARG A 297 10.69 -18.05 -10.24
C ARG A 297 11.80 -17.99 -9.19
N LYS A 298 12.21 -19.14 -8.65
CA LYS A 298 13.31 -19.24 -7.68
C LYS A 298 14.65 -18.82 -8.26
N LEU A 299 14.91 -19.20 -9.53
CA LEU A 299 16.12 -18.83 -10.25
C LEU A 299 16.17 -17.34 -10.57
N GLU A 300 15.06 -16.74 -10.99
CA GLU A 300 14.96 -15.29 -11.24
C GLU A 300 15.28 -14.46 -9.98
N ARG A 301 14.98 -15.00 -8.80
CA ARG A 301 15.28 -14.40 -7.50
C ARG A 301 16.69 -14.74 -6.99
N GLY A 302 17.51 -15.39 -7.81
CA GLY A 302 18.88 -15.78 -7.44
C GLY A 302 18.92 -16.72 -6.24
N GLY A 303 17.97 -17.66 -6.14
CA GLY A 303 17.90 -18.64 -5.05
C GLY A 303 17.29 -18.11 -3.75
N ARG A 304 16.93 -16.82 -3.68
CA ARG A 304 16.23 -16.21 -2.54
C ARG A 304 14.73 -16.53 -2.55
N ARG A 305 14.02 -16.18 -1.49
CA ARG A 305 12.56 -16.33 -1.41
C ARG A 305 11.85 -15.54 -2.53
N ILE A 306 10.81 -16.15 -3.11
CA ILE A 306 10.01 -15.52 -4.16
C ILE A 306 9.26 -14.31 -3.59
N ILE A 307 8.51 -14.53 -2.49
CA ILE A 307 7.82 -13.45 -1.78
C ILE A 307 8.85 -12.55 -1.08
N PRO A 308 8.78 -11.22 -1.27
CA PRO A 308 9.67 -10.27 -0.61
C PRO A 308 9.74 -10.46 0.90
N GLN A 309 10.94 -10.29 1.47
CA GLN A 309 11.18 -10.36 2.90
C GLN A 309 11.57 -8.98 3.42
N LEU A 310 11.33 -8.73 4.70
CA LEU A 310 11.86 -7.55 5.38
C LEU A 310 13.39 -7.68 5.52
N ASN A 311 14.11 -6.55 5.44
CA ASN A 311 15.58 -6.48 5.58
C ASN A 311 16.01 -6.26 7.03
#